data_AF-A0A1B9GK02-F1
#
_entry.id   AF-A0A1B9GK02-F1
#
_cell.length_a   1.000
_cell.length_b   1.000
_cell.length_c   1.000
_cell.angle_alpha   90.00
_cell.angle_beta   90.00
_cell.angle_gamma   90.00
#
_symmetry.space_group_name_H-M   'P 1'
#
loop_
_entity.id
_entity.type
_entity.pdbx_description
1 polymer ?
#
loop_
_entity_poly.entity_id
_entity_poly.type
_entity_poly.pdbx_seq_one_letter_code
_entity_poly.pdbx_strand_id
1 'polypeptide(L)'
;MGLPQPSVGPEIAEVQRVLEKSGLEYKTLRGIKSYFELATLSSSDADIVCAAPSGYGTNIEGPWDDVMRVIGEAHQAVHAMGCQRIATDIRIGTRTDKSITSGGNDGKVSRVEGILAADKKQ
;
A
#
# COMPACT_ATOMS: atom_id res chain seq x y z
N MET A 1 9.16 -12.17 -11.70
CA MET A 1 10.03 -13.36 -11.85
C MET A 1 10.59 -13.37 -13.26
N GLY A 2 11.91 -13.57 -13.41
CA GLY A 2 12.58 -13.57 -14.71
C GLY A 2 13.41 -12.33 -15.05
N LEU A 3 13.68 -11.44 -14.08
CA LEU A 3 14.65 -10.36 -14.25
C LEU A 3 16.06 -10.86 -13.93
N PRO A 4 17.11 -10.31 -14.59
CA PRO A 4 18.49 -10.69 -14.32
C PRO A 4 19.05 -10.16 -12.99
N GLN A 5 18.36 -9.21 -12.36
CA GLN A 5 18.70 -8.63 -11.06
C GLN A 5 17.76 -9.10 -9.93
N PRO A 6 18.26 -9.22 -8.69
CA PRO A 6 17.44 -9.58 -7.52
C PRO A 6 16.59 -8.41 -6.99
N SER A 7 16.94 -7.16 -7.32
CA SER A 7 16.19 -5.99 -6.88
C SER A 7 14.98 -5.73 -7.78
N VAL A 8 13.81 -5.54 -7.15
CA VAL A 8 12.53 -5.23 -7.81
C VAL A 8 12.02 -3.81 -7.49
N GLY A 9 12.89 -2.97 -6.92
CA GLY A 9 12.55 -1.60 -6.54
C GLY A 9 12.06 -0.72 -7.69
N PRO A 10 12.69 -0.74 -8.88
CA PRO A 10 12.24 0.05 -10.03
C PRO A 10 10.81 -0.30 -10.48
N GLU A 11 10.47 -1.60 -10.49
CA GLU A 11 9.17 -2.10 -10.90
C GLU A 11 8.09 -1.68 -9.90
N ILE A 12 8.39 -1.77 -8.59
CA ILE A 12 7.48 -1.29 -7.53
C ILE A 12 7.24 0.21 -7.65
N ALA A 13 8.28 1.00 -7.96
CA ALA A 13 8.15 2.43 -8.17
C ALA A 13 7.26 2.76 -9.38
N GLU A 14 7.33 1.98 -10.46
CA GLU A 14 6.45 2.17 -11.62
C GLU A 14 4.99 1.87 -11.28
N VAL A 15 4.72 0.80 -10.52
CA VAL A 15 3.36 0.51 -10.04
C VAL A 15 2.81 1.68 -9.22
N GLN A 16 3.63 2.30 -8.38
CA GLN A 16 3.22 3.50 -7.61
C GLN A 16 2.89 4.69 -8.51
N ARG A 17 3.65 4.92 -9.58
CA ARG A 17 3.32 5.97 -10.57
C ARG A 17 2.01 5.71 -11.29
N VAL A 18 1.70 4.46 -11.61
CA VAL A 18 0.40 4.07 -12.20
C VAL A 18 -0.74 4.36 -11.21
N LEU A 19 -0.54 4.04 -9.94
CA LEU A 19 -1.52 4.34 -8.90
C LEU A 19 -1.75 5.85 -8.72
N GLU A 20 -0.69 6.66 -8.73
CA GLU A 20 -0.79 8.13 -8.69
C GLU A 20 -1.60 8.70 -9.87
N LYS A 21 -1.39 8.16 -11.07
CA LYS A 21 -2.14 8.57 -12.27
C LYS A 21 -3.61 8.16 -12.22
N SER A 22 -3.95 7.10 -11.49
CA SER A 22 -5.31 6.58 -11.42
C SER A 22 -6.27 7.47 -10.62
N GLY A 23 -5.76 8.31 -9.71
CA GLY A 23 -6.56 9.17 -8.85
C GLY A 23 -7.38 8.43 -7.77
N LEU A 24 -7.19 7.11 -7.62
CA LEU A 24 -7.82 6.33 -6.56
C LEU A 24 -7.20 6.64 -5.20
N GLU A 25 -7.98 6.48 -4.14
CA GLU A 25 -7.42 6.53 -2.79
C GLU A 25 -6.60 5.26 -2.56
N TYR A 26 -5.28 5.43 -2.38
CA TYR A 26 -4.40 4.34 -2.02
C TYR A 26 -3.52 4.73 -0.84
N LYS A 27 -3.27 3.75 0.03
CA LYS A 27 -2.37 3.86 1.17
C LYS A 27 -1.26 2.84 1.03
N THR A 28 -0.07 3.34 0.72
CA THR A 28 1.16 2.56 0.92
C THR A 28 1.42 2.49 2.42
N LEU A 29 1.63 1.29 2.94
CA LEU A 29 2.02 1.10 4.33
C LEU A 29 3.34 1.86 4.56
N ARG A 30 3.33 2.78 5.54
CA ARG A 30 4.28 3.88 5.71
C ARG A 30 5.73 3.51 5.33
N GLY A 31 6.29 4.23 4.36
CA GLY A 31 7.73 4.14 4.04
C GLY A 31 8.19 4.72 2.69
N ILE A 32 7.30 4.91 1.70
CA ILE A 32 7.73 5.35 0.35
C ILE A 32 7.26 6.76 -0.03
N LYS A 33 6.45 7.44 0.80
CA LYS A 33 6.21 8.90 0.62
C LYS A 33 7.38 9.79 1.06
N SER A 34 8.47 9.25 1.61
CA SER A 34 9.60 10.05 2.11
C SER A 34 10.96 9.70 1.50
N TYR A 35 11.02 9.14 0.29
CA TYR A 35 12.32 8.97 -0.38
C TYR A 35 12.83 10.25 -1.08
N PHE A 36 11.99 11.28 -1.25
CA PHE A 36 12.41 12.56 -1.82
C PHE A 36 12.75 13.63 -0.76
N GLU A 37 12.41 13.44 0.52
CA GLU A 37 12.56 14.49 1.55
C GLU A 37 13.23 14.03 2.86
N LEU A 38 13.95 12.91 2.84
CA LEU A 38 14.79 12.46 3.97
C LEU A 38 16.25 12.27 3.57
N ALA A 39 16.79 13.23 2.81
CA ALA A 39 18.22 13.37 2.58
C ALA A 39 18.86 14.38 3.54
N THR A 40 18.38 14.51 4.77
CA THR A 40 19.09 15.15 5.89
C THR A 40 18.22 15.01 7.14
N LEU A 41 18.56 14.10 8.04
CA LEU A 41 18.54 14.38 9.47
C LEU A 41 19.26 13.27 10.22
N SER A 42 20.15 13.73 11.07
CA SER A 42 21.19 13.03 11.78
C SER A 42 20.66 12.11 12.87
N SER A 43 21.46 11.08 13.11
CA SER A 43 21.73 10.35 14.36
C SER A 43 21.00 10.73 15.65
N SER A 44 20.79 9.66 16.41
CA SER A 44 20.56 9.53 17.86
C SER A 44 19.15 9.77 18.36
N ASP A 45 18.60 8.70 18.92
CA ASP A 45 17.51 8.62 19.89
C ASP A 45 16.08 8.70 19.33
N ALA A 46 15.55 7.53 18.94
CA ALA A 46 14.12 7.33 18.88
C ALA A 46 13.77 5.87 19.18
N ASP A 47 12.93 5.70 20.20
CA ASP A 47 12.24 4.46 20.54
C ASP A 47 11.72 3.75 19.29
N ILE A 48 12.33 2.60 18.98
CA ILE A 48 11.74 1.62 18.06
C ILE A 48 10.56 1.00 18.80
N VAL A 49 9.40 1.65 18.72
CA VAL A 49 8.14 0.94 18.85
C VAL A 49 8.02 0.12 17.58
N CYS A 50 8.33 -1.17 17.69
CA CYS A 50 7.99 -2.21 16.72
C CYS A 50 6.46 -2.33 16.56
N ALA A 51 5.81 -1.31 15.99
CA ALA A 51 4.55 -1.50 15.30
C ALA A 51 4.90 -2.03 13.91
N ALA A 52 4.85 -3.36 13.77
CA ALA A 52 5.28 -4.11 12.60
C ALA A 52 4.95 -3.37 11.28
N PRO A 53 5.95 -2.92 10.50
CA PRO A 53 5.71 -2.40 9.16
C PRO A 53 5.28 -3.59 8.32
N SER A 54 4.02 -3.64 7.90
CA SER A 54 3.59 -4.63 6.91
C SER A 54 4.20 -4.24 5.55
N GLY A 55 5.45 -4.64 5.32
CA GLY A 55 6.18 -4.48 4.06
C GLY A 55 5.64 -5.32 2.89
N TYR A 56 4.33 -5.58 2.84
CA TYR A 56 3.68 -6.54 1.94
C TYR A 56 2.42 -5.94 1.27
N GLY A 57 2.58 -4.81 0.57
CA GLY A 57 1.59 -4.38 -0.41
C GLY A 57 1.04 -2.96 -0.24
N THR A 58 0.17 -2.61 -1.18
CA THR A 58 -0.51 -1.31 -1.26
C THR A 58 -2.00 -1.53 -1.08
N ASN A 59 -2.63 -0.80 -0.15
CA ASN A 59 -4.08 -0.83 0.00
C ASN A 59 -4.69 0.16 -1.00
N ILE A 60 -5.68 -0.27 -1.76
CA ILE A 60 -6.41 0.53 -2.75
C ILE A 60 -7.89 0.44 -2.38
N GLU A 61 -8.57 1.59 -2.31
CA GLU A 61 -10.00 1.69 -2.08
C GLU A 61 -10.67 2.42 -3.25
N GLY A 62 -11.82 1.92 -3.71
CA GLY A 62 -12.54 2.52 -4.83
C GLY A 62 -13.58 1.59 -5.46
N PRO A 63 -14.24 2.03 -6.54
CA PRO A 63 -15.14 1.21 -7.34
C PRO A 63 -14.44 -0.04 -7.88
N TRP A 64 -15.16 -1.15 -7.96
CA TRP A 64 -14.61 -2.44 -8.39
C TRP A 64 -13.91 -2.36 -9.75
N ASP A 65 -14.57 -1.76 -10.75
CA ASP A 65 -14.06 -1.69 -12.11
C ASP A 65 -12.78 -0.85 -12.20
N ASP A 66 -12.73 0.27 -11.47
CA ASP A 66 -11.56 1.14 -11.44
C ASP A 66 -10.38 0.47 -10.74
N VAL A 67 -10.60 -0.19 -9.60
CA VAL A 67 -9.54 -0.91 -8.87
C VAL A 67 -8.95 -2.01 -9.75
N MET A 68 -9.80 -2.81 -10.40
CA MET A 68 -9.34 -3.89 -11.27
C MET A 68 -8.64 -3.37 -12.54
N ARG A 69 -9.12 -2.27 -13.12
CA ARG A 69 -8.47 -1.61 -14.25
C ARG A 69 -7.05 -1.19 -13.89
N VAL A 70 -6.87 -0.54 -12.74
CA VAL A 70 -5.56 -0.03 -12.29
C VAL A 70 -4.59 -1.17 -11.97
N ILE A 71 -5.07 -2.28 -11.39
CA ILE A 71 -4.25 -3.49 -11.19
C ILE A 71 -3.77 -4.04 -12.54
N GLY A 72 -4.64 -4.07 -13.55
CA GLY A 72 -4.28 -4.47 -14.91
C GLY A 72 -3.25 -3.56 -15.55
N GLU A 73 -3.42 -2.24 -15.45
CA GLU A 73 -2.47 -1.23 -15.93
C GLU A 73 -1.10 -1.35 -15.25
N ALA A 74 -1.08 -1.62 -13.94
CA ALA A 74 0.14 -1.87 -13.19
C ALA A 74 0.91 -3.09 -13.70
N HIS A 75 0.21 -4.19 -14.02
CA HIS A 75 0.82 -5.37 -14.63
C HIS A 75 1.38 -5.05 -16.02
N GLN A 76 0.65 -4.32 -16.85
CA GLN A 76 1.09 -3.94 -18.19
C GLN A 76 2.36 -3.07 -18.13
N ALA A 77 2.41 -2.10 -17.22
CA ALA A 77 3.58 -1.26 -17.02
C ALA A 77 4.82 -2.07 -16.62
N VAL A 78 4.68 -3.01 -15.68
CA VAL A 78 5.78 -3.88 -15.24
C VAL A 78 6.19 -4.87 -16.34
N HIS A 79 5.25 -5.37 -17.13
CA HIS A 79 5.58 -6.18 -18.31
C HIS A 79 6.36 -5.38 -19.36
N ALA A 80 6.03 -4.10 -19.57
CA ALA A 80 6.77 -3.21 -20.46
C ALA A 80 8.23 -2.98 -20.01
N MET A 81 8.52 -3.12 -18.71
CA MET A 81 9.88 -3.08 -18.16
C MET A 81 10.69 -4.36 -18.39
N GLY A 82 10.10 -5.39 -19.00
CA GLY A 82 10.76 -6.66 -19.32
C GLY A 82 10.52 -7.79 -18.33
N CYS A 83 9.64 -7.61 -17.35
CA CYS A 83 9.21 -8.71 -16.48
C CYS A 83 8.35 -9.70 -17.26
N GLN A 84 8.84 -10.93 -17.47
CA GLN A 84 8.10 -11.94 -18.22
C GLN A 84 6.92 -12.52 -17.42
N ARG A 85 7.07 -12.67 -16.10
CA ARG A 85 6.02 -13.20 -15.21
C ARG A 85 5.86 -12.36 -13.97
N ILE A 86 4.63 -11.91 -13.71
CA ILE A 86 4.24 -11.19 -12.50
C ILE A 86 3.30 -12.10 -11.70
N ALA A 87 3.53 -12.20 -10.39
CA ALA A 87 2.64 -12.89 -9.48
C ALA A 87 2.13 -11.87 -8.46
N THR A 88 0.82 -11.77 -8.33
CA THR A 88 0.17 -10.77 -7.48
C THR A 88 -0.76 -11.49 -6.52
N ASP A 89 -0.55 -11.26 -5.24
CA ASP A 89 -1.44 -11.69 -4.17
C ASP A 89 -2.40 -10.56 -3.85
N ILE A 90 -3.70 -10.85 -3.89
CA ILE A 90 -4.74 -9.85 -3.72
C ILE A 90 -5.74 -10.33 -2.68
N ARG A 91 -5.95 -9.50 -1.65
CA ARG A 91 -7.02 -9.67 -0.66
C ARG A 91 -8.08 -8.60 -0.90
N ILE A 92 -9.20 -8.98 -1.51
CA ILE A 92 -10.34 -8.09 -1.78
C ILE A 92 -11.54 -8.50 -0.92
N GLY A 93 -12.24 -7.49 -0.38
CA GLY A 93 -13.55 -7.67 0.24
C GLY A 93 -14.52 -6.63 -0.28
N THR A 94 -15.67 -7.07 -0.77
CA THR A 94 -16.81 -6.21 -1.10
C THR A 94 -17.89 -6.37 -0.02
N ARG A 95 -18.71 -5.34 0.17
CA ARG A 95 -19.84 -5.38 1.11
C ARG A 95 -21.02 -4.63 0.51
N THR A 96 -22.24 -5.09 0.78
CA THR A 96 -23.49 -4.49 0.27
C THR A 96 -24.33 -3.84 1.36
N ASP A 97 -23.97 -4.04 2.64
CA ASP A 97 -24.73 -3.56 3.79
C ASP A 97 -24.42 -2.10 4.15
N LYS A 98 -23.26 -1.57 3.76
CA LYS A 98 -22.88 -0.16 3.96
C LYS A 98 -22.10 0.38 2.77
N SER A 99 -22.49 1.55 2.28
CA SER A 99 -21.70 2.32 1.31
C SER A 99 -20.49 2.93 2.02
N ILE A 100 -19.30 2.45 1.68
CA ILE A 100 -18.04 3.06 2.10
C ILE A 100 -17.49 3.77 0.87
N THR A 101 -17.47 5.10 0.90
CA THR A 101 -16.95 5.92 -0.21
C THR A 101 -15.44 6.16 -0.10
N SER A 102 -14.88 6.12 1.11
CA SER A 102 -13.45 6.28 1.41
C SER A 102 -13.17 5.96 2.89
N GLY A 103 -11.96 5.50 3.22
CA GLY A 103 -11.51 5.28 4.60
C GLY A 103 -12.12 4.07 5.31
N GLY A 104 -12.52 3.03 4.57
CA GLY A 104 -13.12 1.83 5.15
C GLY A 104 -12.20 1.11 6.13
N ASN A 105 -10.90 1.09 5.83
CA ASN A 105 -9.89 0.56 6.75
C ASN A 105 -9.63 1.48 7.95
N ASP A 106 -9.72 2.80 7.81
CA ASP A 106 -9.47 3.73 8.92
C ASP A 106 -10.51 3.57 10.03
N GLY A 107 -11.76 3.30 9.66
CA GLY A 107 -12.81 2.98 10.62
C GLY A 107 -12.54 1.69 11.41
N LYS A 108 -11.83 0.72 10.81
CA LYS A 108 -11.44 -0.52 11.49
C LYS A 108 -10.25 -0.29 12.42
N VAL A 109 -9.24 0.44 11.95
CA VAL A 109 -8.05 0.77 12.74
C VAL A 109 -8.43 1.60 13.96
N SER A 110 -9.20 2.68 13.78
CA SER A 110 -9.69 3.52 14.88
C SER A 110 -10.52 2.74 15.90
N ARG A 111 -11.31 1.74 15.46
CA ARG A 111 -12.05 0.86 16.36
C ARG A 111 -11.13 -0.03 17.18
N VAL A 112 -10.09 -0.61 16.57
CA VAL A 112 -9.10 -1.42 17.29
C VAL A 112 -8.32 -0.56 18.28
N GLU A 113 -7.87 0.61 17.85
CA GLU A 113 -7.18 1.58 18.72
C GLU A 113 -8.04 1.97 19.92
N GLY A 114 -9.33 2.20 19.72
CA GLY A 114 -10.27 2.51 20.80
C GLY A 114 -10.43 1.38 21.82
N ILE A 115 -10.49 0.12 21.37
CA ILE A 115 -10.56 -1.06 22.25
C ILE A 115 -9.26 -1.19 23.06
N LEU A 116 -8.11 -1.12 22.40
CA LEU A 116 -6.81 -1.22 23.07
C LEU A 116 -6.57 -0.10 24.08
N ALA A 117 -7.10 1.11 23.82
CA ALA A 117 -7.03 2.23 24.74
C ALA A 117 -7.94 2.04 25.97
N ALA A 118 -9.07 1.33 25.82
CA ALA A 118 -9.97 1.00 26.93
C ALA A 118 -9.38 -0.08 27.85
N ASP A 119 -8.74 -1.10 27.28
CA ASP A 119 -8.11 -2.19 28.04
C ASP A 119 -6.94 -1.72 28.92
N LYS A 120 -6.25 -0.63 28.55
CA LYS A 120 -5.16 -0.04 29.34
C LYS A 120 -5.62 0.77 30.56
N LYS A 121 -6.90 1.07 30.69
CA LYS A 121 -7.46 1.86 31.81
C LYS A 121 -8.02 1.00 32.95
N GLN A 122 -7.91 -0.32 32.83
CA GLN A 122 -8.38 -1.30 33.82
C GLN A 122 -7.20 -1.89 34.58
#